data_AF-A0AAN9VK19-F1
#
_entry.id   AF-A0AAN9VK19-F1
#
_cell.length_a   1.000
_cell.length_b   1.000
_cell.length_c   1.000
_cell.angle_alpha   90.00
_cell.angle_beta   90.00
_cell.angle_gamma   90.00
#
_symmetry.space_group_name_H-M   'P 1'
#
loop_
_entity.id
_entity.type
_entity.pdbx_description
1 polymer ?
#
loop_
_entity_poly.entity_id
_entity_poly.type
_entity_poly.pdbx_seq_one_letter_code
_entity_poly.pdbx_strand_id
1 'polypeptide(L)'
;MASICAVCEKSSEVGGRIYNCDSCRRPLHADCIGLTATEIKALDLRQRVLKLFCLGCEKGLACLPEVLCKLNNLTDTVNKIDKFIFGNEDSTASLFKSEIVNEINDRVLRKNNVIFYNAKKSDSELPEERKNFDLKIVMKSLSKICTVSETDIVKVLRLGKIKSDGKPRPIKIIFNDHGLALKILKDKHKCEKPYAINGDLTLQQRDQLKALRE
;
A
#
# COMPACT_ATOMS: atom_id res chain seq x y z
N MET A 1 16.66 -28.78 46.49
CA MET A 1 15.92 -27.54 46.19
C MET A 1 14.52 -27.69 46.76
N ALA A 2 14.10 -26.80 47.66
CA ALA A 2 12.78 -26.90 48.28
C ALA A 2 11.67 -26.68 47.23
N SER A 3 10.66 -27.55 47.21
CA SER A 3 9.48 -27.36 46.38
C SER A 3 8.61 -26.26 46.98
N ILE A 4 8.38 -25.18 46.22
CA ILE A 4 7.61 -24.01 46.66
C ILE A 4 6.17 -24.14 46.19
N CYS A 5 5.21 -24.10 47.12
CA CYS A 5 3.79 -24.22 46.79
C CYS A 5 3.31 -23.10 45.86
N ALA A 6 2.61 -23.44 44.77
CA ALA A 6 2.13 -22.48 43.79
C ALA A 6 0.94 -21.61 44.24
N VAL A 7 0.40 -21.84 45.44
CA VAL A 7 -0.72 -21.07 46.00
C VAL A 7 -0.24 -20.06 47.04
N CYS A 8 0.65 -20.46 47.94
CA CYS A 8 1.10 -19.62 49.05
C CYS A 8 2.58 -19.21 48.98
N GLU A 9 3.31 -19.68 47.96
CA GLU A 9 4.73 -19.36 47.71
C GLU A 9 5.69 -19.72 48.86
N LYS A 10 5.26 -20.59 49.79
CA LYS A 10 6.05 -21.08 50.91
C LYS A 10 6.62 -22.49 50.64
N SER A 11 7.71 -22.83 51.33
CA SER A 11 8.38 -24.13 51.27
C SER A 11 7.63 -25.22 52.06
N SER A 12 7.99 -26.47 51.77
CA SER A 12 7.45 -27.69 52.37
C SER A 12 7.58 -27.82 53.89
N GLU A 13 8.44 -27.02 54.52
CA GLU A 13 8.67 -27.07 55.97
C GLU A 13 7.55 -26.37 56.76
N VAL A 14 6.74 -25.54 56.10
CA VAL A 14 5.72 -24.69 56.75
C VAL A 14 4.29 -25.20 56.47
N GLY A 15 4.10 -26.14 55.53
CA GLY A 15 2.78 -26.51 55.03
C GLY A 15 2.63 -27.98 54.67
N GLY A 16 2.46 -28.85 55.67
CA GLY A 16 1.86 -30.18 55.49
C GLY A 16 2.36 -31.04 54.32
N ARG A 17 1.47 -31.87 53.75
CA ARG A 17 1.76 -32.75 52.60
C ARG A 17 1.70 -31.97 51.28
N ILE A 18 2.63 -32.26 50.36
CA ILE A 18 2.67 -31.67 49.02
C ILE A 18 2.20 -32.66 47.97
N TYR A 19 1.34 -32.19 47.07
CA TYR A 19 0.93 -32.90 45.86
C TYR A 19 1.21 -32.04 44.62
N ASN A 20 1.46 -32.68 43.48
CA ASN A 20 1.69 -31.97 42.22
C ASN A 20 0.41 -31.93 41.38
N CYS A 21 0.12 -30.79 40.76
CA CYS A 21 -0.94 -30.69 39.76
C CYS A 21 -0.69 -31.67 38.60
N ASP A 22 -1.69 -32.44 38.23
CA ASP A 22 -1.59 -33.45 37.15
C ASP A 22 -1.44 -32.82 35.75
N SER A 23 -1.78 -31.53 35.59
CA SER A 23 -1.62 -30.79 34.33
C SER A 23 -0.29 -30.04 34.27
N CYS A 24 -0.05 -29.09 35.17
CA CYS A 24 1.12 -28.20 35.12
C CYS A 24 2.30 -28.65 35.99
N ARG A 25 2.17 -29.75 36.74
CA ARG A 25 3.18 -30.33 37.65
C ARG A 25 3.68 -29.42 38.78
N ARG A 26 3.04 -28.27 38.99
CA ARG A 26 3.39 -27.37 40.10
C ARG A 26 3.00 -28.00 41.44
N PRO A 27 3.84 -27.86 42.48
CA PRO A 27 3.56 -28.40 43.82
C PRO A 27 2.53 -27.54 44.56
N LEU A 28 1.69 -28.20 45.36
CA LEU A 28 0.56 -27.63 46.08
C LEU A 28 0.52 -28.26 47.48
N HIS A 29 0.40 -27.44 48.53
CA HIS A 29 0.11 -27.96 49.86
C HIS A 29 -1.33 -28.43 49.93
N ALA A 30 -1.58 -29.60 50.51
CA ALA A 30 -2.92 -30.15 50.71
C ALA A 30 -3.86 -29.15 51.39
N ASP A 31 -3.35 -28.41 52.37
CA ASP A 31 -4.13 -27.40 53.11
C ASP A 31 -4.43 -26.16 52.26
N CYS A 32 -3.52 -25.75 51.38
CA CYS A 32 -3.71 -24.57 50.51
C CYS A 32 -4.77 -24.79 49.42
N ILE A 33 -5.03 -26.05 49.07
CA ILE A 33 -6.08 -26.43 48.12
C ILE A 33 -7.30 -27.06 48.81
N GLY A 34 -7.30 -27.12 50.15
CA GLY A 34 -8.45 -27.57 50.94
C GLY A 34 -8.78 -29.06 50.81
N LEU A 35 -7.78 -29.93 50.60
CA LEU A 35 -8.03 -31.36 50.48
C LEU A 35 -8.55 -31.97 51.78
N THR A 36 -9.61 -32.76 51.67
CA THR A 36 -10.16 -33.56 52.75
C THR A 36 -9.30 -34.81 53.03
N ALA A 37 -9.43 -35.39 54.22
CA ALA A 37 -8.72 -36.61 54.59
C ALA A 37 -9.01 -37.81 53.64
N THR A 38 -10.20 -37.86 53.04
CA THR A 38 -10.58 -38.86 52.04
C THR A 38 -9.86 -38.64 50.71
N GLU A 39 -9.73 -37.40 50.26
CA GLU A 39 -9.03 -37.07 49.02
C GLU A 39 -7.53 -37.30 49.16
N ILE A 40 -6.94 -36.94 50.31
CA ILE A 40 -5.54 -37.24 50.62
C ILE A 40 -5.26 -38.75 50.49
N LYS A 41 -6.12 -39.59 51.09
CA LYS A 41 -5.99 -41.06 50.96
C LYS A 41 -6.09 -41.53 49.51
N ALA A 42 -6.99 -40.93 48.71
CA ALA A 42 -7.13 -41.26 47.30
C ALA A 42 -5.93 -40.81 46.44
N LEU A 43 -5.29 -39.69 46.80
CA LEU A 43 -4.11 -39.18 46.12
C LEU A 43 -2.83 -39.99 46.44
N ASP A 44 -2.76 -40.59 47.63
CA ASP A 44 -1.65 -41.46 48.05
C ASP A 44 -1.68 -42.84 47.33
N LEU A 45 -2.76 -43.18 46.62
CA LEU A 45 -2.84 -44.42 45.85
C LEU A 45 -1.89 -44.40 44.66
N ARG A 46 -1.14 -45.50 44.48
CA ARG A 46 -0.15 -45.67 43.38
C ARG A 46 -0.77 -45.58 41.98
N GLN A 47 -2.03 -45.98 41.85
CA GLN A 47 -2.84 -45.79 40.65
C GLN A 47 -4.13 -45.10 41.05
N ARG A 48 -4.30 -43.85 40.60
CA ARG A 48 -5.49 -43.04 40.89
C ARG A 48 -6.16 -42.58 39.60
N VAL A 49 -7.48 -42.72 39.56
CA VAL A 49 -8.34 -42.10 38.55
C VAL A 49 -8.57 -40.63 38.86
N LEU A 50 -8.67 -40.29 40.16
CA LEU A 50 -8.83 -38.93 40.64
C LEU A 50 -7.65 -38.07 40.20
N LYS A 51 -7.93 -37.00 39.44
CA LYS A 51 -6.95 -35.99 39.03
C LYS A 51 -7.01 -34.80 39.97
N LEU A 52 -5.84 -34.28 40.29
CA LEU A 52 -5.64 -33.07 41.06
C LEU A 52 -5.20 -31.96 40.13
N PHE A 53 -6.01 -30.92 40.00
CA PHE A 53 -5.66 -29.72 39.25
C PHE A 53 -5.50 -28.54 40.19
N CYS A 54 -4.55 -27.65 39.91
CA CYS A 54 -4.53 -26.35 40.58
C CYS A 54 -5.66 -25.47 40.05
N LEU A 55 -6.06 -24.46 40.82
CA LEU A 55 -7.10 -23.49 40.45
C LEU A 55 -6.88 -22.87 39.05
N GLY A 56 -5.62 -22.64 38.66
CA GLY A 56 -5.29 -22.12 37.33
C GLY A 56 -5.60 -23.11 36.21
N CYS A 57 -5.26 -24.39 36.38
CA CYS A 57 -5.55 -25.43 35.41
C CYS A 57 -7.04 -25.75 35.34
N GLU A 58 -7.74 -25.76 36.48
CA GLU A 58 -9.18 -25.98 36.54
C GLU A 58 -9.96 -24.87 35.80
N LYS A 59 -9.64 -23.60 36.09
CA LYS A 59 -10.22 -22.45 35.37
C LYS A 59 -9.85 -22.48 33.88
N GLY A 60 -8.62 -22.84 33.55
CA GLY A 60 -8.18 -22.97 32.16
C GLY A 60 -8.98 -24.01 31.38
N LEU A 61 -9.26 -25.17 32.00
CA LEU A 61 -10.10 -26.22 31.39
C LEU A 61 -11.56 -25.76 31.22
N ALA A 62 -12.10 -25.03 32.20
CA ALA A 62 -13.46 -24.47 32.11
C ALA A 62 -13.60 -23.44 30.98
N CYS A 63 -12.56 -22.63 30.72
CA CYS A 63 -12.56 -21.64 29.64
C CYS A 63 -12.24 -22.23 28.25
N LEU A 64 -11.77 -23.48 28.17
CA LEU A 64 -11.32 -24.09 26.92
C LEU A 64 -12.40 -24.14 25.82
N PRO A 65 -13.68 -24.47 26.11
CA PRO A 65 -14.74 -24.48 25.09
C PRO A 65 -14.99 -23.10 24.46
N GLU A 66 -14.93 -22.03 25.26
CA GLU A 66 -15.13 -20.66 24.77
C GLU A 66 -13.98 -20.23 23.84
N VAL A 67 -12.74 -20.56 24.23
CA VAL A 67 -11.55 -20.28 23.41
C VAL A 67 -11.63 -21.03 22.07
N LEU A 68 -12.05 -22.30 22.08
CA LEU A 68 -12.25 -23.08 20.84
C LEU A 68 -13.30 -22.44 19.92
N CYS A 69 -14.42 -21.97 20.49
CA CYS A 69 -15.45 -21.27 19.72
C CYS A 69 -14.89 -19.99 19.07
N LYS A 70 -14.13 -19.18 19.82
CA LYS A 70 -13.47 -17.98 19.28
C LYS A 70 -12.46 -18.32 18.19
N LEU A 71 -11.68 -19.38 18.36
CA LEU A 71 -10.72 -19.84 17.33
C LEU A 71 -11.43 -20.27 16.05
N ASN A 72 -12.51 -21.06 16.15
CA ASN A 72 -13.28 -21.48 14.98
C ASN A 72 -13.88 -20.28 14.24
N ASN A 73 -14.46 -19.33 14.98
CA ASN A 73 -14.97 -18.10 14.39
C ASN A 73 -13.88 -17.30 13.67
N LEU A 74 -12.69 -17.19 14.28
CA LEU A 74 -11.56 -16.52 13.65
C LEU A 74 -11.12 -17.24 12.37
N THR A 75 -10.99 -18.57 12.42
CA THR A 75 -10.68 -19.38 11.23
C THR A 75 -11.72 -19.17 10.12
N ASP A 76 -13.00 -19.12 10.46
CA ASP A 76 -14.07 -18.85 9.49
C ASP A 76 -13.98 -17.44 8.91
N THR A 77 -13.62 -16.43 9.71
CA THR A 77 -13.42 -15.06 9.20
C THR A 77 -12.22 -14.97 8.26
N VAL A 78 -11.11 -15.62 8.58
CA VAL A 78 -9.92 -15.67 7.71
C VAL A 78 -10.26 -16.37 6.40
N ASN A 79 -10.93 -17.53 6.45
CA ASN A 79 -11.37 -18.25 5.25
C ASN A 79 -12.34 -17.44 4.39
N LYS A 80 -13.23 -16.64 4.99
CA LYS A 80 -14.11 -15.72 4.26
C LYS A 80 -13.28 -14.62 3.58
N ILE A 81 -12.36 -14.00 4.30
CA ILE A 81 -11.47 -12.96 3.75
C ILE A 81 -10.65 -13.50 2.58
N ASP A 82 -10.04 -14.67 2.73
CA ASP A 82 -9.27 -15.31 1.66
C ASP A 82 -10.14 -15.56 0.43
N LYS A 83 -11.39 -16.04 0.61
CA LYS A 83 -12.34 -16.18 -0.49
C LYS A 83 -12.74 -14.84 -1.12
N PHE A 84 -12.78 -13.74 -0.38
CA PHE A 84 -13.03 -12.41 -0.95
C PHE A 84 -11.84 -11.86 -1.74
N ILE A 85 -10.62 -12.14 -1.28
CA ILE A 85 -9.37 -11.68 -1.92
C ILE A 85 -9.06 -12.51 -3.16
N PHE A 86 -9.17 -13.84 -3.08
CA PHE A 86 -8.77 -14.78 -4.13
C PHE A 86 -9.94 -15.33 -4.94
N GLY A 87 -11.19 -15.25 -4.45
CA GLY A 87 -12.37 -15.70 -5.18
C GLY A 87 -12.97 -14.68 -6.15
N ASN A 88 -12.46 -13.44 -6.16
CA ASN A 88 -12.78 -12.41 -7.16
C ASN A 88 -11.82 -12.46 -8.35
N GLU A 89 -11.59 -13.65 -8.91
CA GLU A 89 -10.97 -13.82 -10.23
C GLU A 89 -11.98 -13.57 -11.37
N ASP A 90 -12.84 -12.57 -11.24
CA ASP A 90 -13.25 -11.82 -12.44
C ASP A 90 -12.02 -11.02 -12.89
N SER A 91 -11.07 -11.73 -13.50
CA SER A 91 -9.79 -11.20 -13.97
C SER A 91 -10.00 -9.95 -14.85
N THR A 92 -11.13 -9.88 -15.54
CA THR A 92 -11.57 -8.72 -16.29
C THR A 92 -11.84 -7.52 -15.40
N ALA A 93 -12.66 -7.63 -14.34
CA ALA A 93 -12.99 -6.51 -13.45
C ALA A 93 -11.78 -5.97 -12.67
N SER A 94 -10.84 -6.86 -12.30
CA SER A 94 -9.58 -6.46 -11.65
C SER A 94 -8.64 -5.71 -12.61
N LEU A 95 -8.50 -6.21 -13.85
CA LEU A 95 -7.74 -5.53 -14.90
C LEU A 95 -8.36 -4.17 -15.26
N PHE A 96 -9.69 -4.09 -15.41
CA PHE A 96 -10.39 -2.83 -15.68
C PHE A 96 -10.18 -1.79 -14.57
N LYS A 97 -10.23 -2.20 -13.30
CA LYS A 97 -9.92 -1.28 -12.18
C LYS A 97 -8.48 -0.78 -12.25
N SER A 98 -7.52 -1.65 -12.56
CA SER A 98 -6.12 -1.26 -12.71
C SER A 98 -5.92 -0.27 -13.87
N GLU A 99 -6.52 -0.53 -15.03
CA GLU A 99 -6.44 0.34 -16.20
C GLU A 99 -7.01 1.73 -15.93
N ILE A 100 -8.17 1.82 -15.27
CA ILE A 100 -8.79 3.10 -14.90
C ILE A 100 -7.89 3.88 -13.93
N VAL A 101 -7.34 3.22 -12.91
CA VAL A 101 -6.45 3.85 -11.94
C VAL A 101 -5.16 4.34 -12.60
N ASN A 102 -4.56 3.53 -13.47
CA ASN A 102 -3.36 3.90 -14.22
C ASN A 102 -3.63 5.09 -15.14
N GLU A 103 -4.75 5.11 -15.85
CA GLU A 103 -5.15 6.22 -16.73
C GLU A 103 -5.36 7.52 -15.94
N ILE A 104 -6.01 7.47 -14.77
CA ILE A 104 -6.18 8.64 -13.90
C ILE A 104 -4.83 9.18 -13.44
N ASN A 105 -3.94 8.30 -12.98
CA ASN A 105 -2.61 8.70 -12.54
C ASN A 105 -1.79 9.32 -13.69
N ASP A 106 -1.85 8.71 -14.88
CA ASP A 106 -1.23 9.21 -16.10
C ASP A 106 -1.73 10.61 -16.47
N ARG A 107 -3.04 10.88 -16.32
CA ARG A 107 -3.61 12.22 -16.53
C ARG A 107 -3.07 13.23 -15.53
N VAL A 108 -2.93 12.84 -14.26
CA VAL A 108 -2.39 13.71 -13.21
C VAL A 108 -0.94 14.08 -13.50
N LEU A 109 -0.12 13.12 -13.96
CA LEU A 109 1.27 13.36 -14.35
C LEU A 109 1.41 14.20 -15.63
N ARG A 110 0.40 14.17 -16.51
CA ARG A 110 0.41 14.89 -17.78
C ARG A 110 -0.25 16.27 -17.74
N LYS A 111 -1.05 16.58 -16.72
CA LYS A 111 -1.84 17.82 -16.64
C LYS A 111 -1.00 19.10 -16.75
N ASN A 112 0.22 19.08 -16.22
CA ASN A 112 1.13 20.24 -16.26
C ASN A 112 1.93 20.33 -17.57
N ASN A 113 1.73 19.40 -18.51
CA ASN A 113 2.56 19.28 -19.69
C ASN A 113 1.87 19.86 -20.91
N VAL A 114 2.65 20.56 -21.73
CA VAL A 114 2.22 21.11 -23.01
C VAL A 114 3.17 20.64 -24.09
N ILE A 115 2.61 20.29 -25.25
CA ILE A 115 3.36 19.84 -26.42
C ILE A 115 3.39 20.96 -27.46
N PHE A 116 4.60 21.38 -27.80
CA PHE A 116 4.90 22.42 -28.77
C PHE A 116 5.43 21.80 -30.07
N TYR A 117 4.72 22.04 -31.17
CA TYR A 117 5.01 21.46 -32.47
C TYR A 117 5.70 22.47 -33.40
N ASN A 118 6.37 21.95 -34.42
CA ASN A 118 6.99 22.71 -35.51
C ASN A 118 8.14 23.65 -35.08
N ALA A 119 8.73 23.44 -33.90
CA ALA A 119 9.95 24.13 -33.47
C ALA A 119 11.18 23.65 -34.25
N LYS A 120 11.83 24.57 -34.97
CA LYS A 120 13.10 24.32 -35.66
C LYS A 120 14.13 23.74 -34.69
N LYS A 121 14.94 22.80 -35.17
CA LYS A 121 16.02 22.17 -34.39
C LYS A 121 17.24 23.09 -34.39
N SER A 122 18.03 23.05 -33.33
CA SER A 122 19.39 23.60 -33.33
C SER A 122 20.34 22.65 -34.06
N ASP A 123 21.26 23.23 -34.83
CA ASP A 123 22.34 22.52 -35.53
C ASP A 123 23.59 22.34 -34.64
N SER A 124 23.57 22.84 -33.40
CA SER A 124 24.68 22.65 -32.47
C SER A 124 24.85 21.18 -32.07
N GLU A 125 26.11 20.74 -31.98
CA GLU A 125 26.47 19.41 -31.50
C GLU A 125 26.34 19.30 -29.98
N LEU A 126 26.47 20.42 -29.26
CA LEU A 126 26.46 20.46 -27.80
C LEU A 126 25.05 20.25 -27.24
N PRO A 127 24.84 19.29 -26.31
CA PRO A 127 23.53 19.06 -25.70
C PRO A 127 22.92 20.28 -25.01
N GLU A 128 23.72 21.06 -24.28
CA GLU A 128 23.23 22.22 -23.52
C GLU A 128 22.79 23.37 -24.42
N GLU A 129 23.54 23.65 -25.49
CA GLU A 129 23.15 24.68 -26.46
C GLU A 129 21.84 24.34 -27.17
N ARG A 130 21.62 23.07 -27.48
CA ARG A 130 20.36 22.59 -28.06
C ARG A 130 19.18 22.80 -27.12
N LYS A 131 19.36 22.52 -25.82
CA LYS A 131 18.32 22.75 -24.80
C LYS A 131 18.01 24.24 -24.66
N ASN A 132 19.05 25.08 -24.57
CA ASN A 132 18.90 26.53 -24.43
C ASN A 132 18.24 27.16 -25.66
N PHE A 133 18.54 26.65 -26.86
CA PHE A 133 17.87 27.09 -28.08
C PHE A 133 16.38 26.74 -28.07
N ASP A 134 16.03 25.50 -27.70
CA ASP A 134 14.64 25.06 -27.57
C ASP A 134 13.89 25.90 -26.53
N LEU A 135 14.51 26.17 -25.38
CA LEU A 135 13.94 27.03 -24.32
C LEU A 135 13.67 28.45 -24.84
N LYS A 136 14.64 29.07 -25.54
CA LYS A 136 14.47 30.42 -26.11
C LYS A 136 13.34 30.49 -27.13
N ILE A 137 13.20 29.48 -27.99
CA ILE A 137 12.09 29.41 -28.97
C ILE A 137 10.75 29.33 -28.24
N VAL A 138 10.66 28.45 -27.25
CA VAL A 138 9.45 28.26 -26.46
C VAL A 138 9.08 29.56 -25.74
N MET A 139 10.00 30.18 -25.02
CA MET A 139 9.77 31.42 -24.28
C MET A 139 9.32 32.57 -25.19
N LYS A 140 9.97 32.73 -26.35
CA LYS A 140 9.58 33.74 -27.36
C LYS A 140 8.17 33.50 -27.91
N SER A 141 7.75 32.24 -28.01
CA SER A 141 6.43 31.88 -28.52
C SER A 141 5.35 32.02 -27.44
N LEU A 142 5.67 31.66 -26.20
CA LEU A 142 4.74 31.74 -25.07
C LEU A 142 4.50 33.17 -24.59
N SER A 143 5.47 34.08 -24.72
CA SER A 143 5.33 35.49 -24.31
C SER A 143 4.20 36.22 -25.04
N LYS A 144 3.77 35.73 -26.21
CA LYS A 144 2.62 36.25 -26.97
C LYS A 144 1.27 35.74 -26.47
N ILE A 145 1.27 34.65 -25.71
CA ILE A 145 0.08 33.97 -25.20
C ILE A 145 -0.18 34.42 -23.76
N CYS A 146 0.86 34.38 -22.92
CA CYS A 146 0.80 34.74 -21.51
C CYS A 146 2.18 35.17 -21.00
N THR A 147 2.20 35.93 -19.91
CA THR A 147 3.40 36.14 -19.12
C THR A 147 3.85 34.80 -18.53
N VAL A 148 5.03 34.33 -18.94
CA VAL A 148 5.67 33.09 -18.48
C VAL A 148 7.12 33.46 -18.13
N SER A 149 7.58 33.02 -16.97
CA SER A 149 8.95 33.13 -16.52
C SER A 149 9.71 31.81 -16.69
N GLU A 150 11.04 31.84 -16.73
CA GLU A 150 11.83 30.60 -16.79
C GLU A 150 11.64 29.73 -15.53
N THR A 151 11.35 30.35 -14.38
CA THR A 151 11.06 29.65 -13.11
C THR A 151 9.74 28.89 -13.13
N ASP A 152 8.84 29.18 -14.07
CA ASP A 152 7.58 28.43 -14.22
C ASP A 152 7.78 27.08 -14.92
N ILE A 153 8.94 26.90 -15.59
CA ILE A 153 9.24 25.73 -16.42
C ILE A 153 10.16 24.79 -15.65
N VAL A 154 9.69 23.57 -15.38
CA VAL A 154 10.46 22.50 -14.76
C VAL A 154 11.44 21.88 -15.75
N LYS A 155 10.96 21.61 -16.97
CA LYS A 155 11.73 20.84 -17.96
C LYS A 155 11.25 21.07 -19.38
N VAL A 156 12.21 21.14 -20.29
CA VAL A 156 11.98 21.19 -21.75
C VAL A 156 12.72 20.03 -22.40
N LEU A 157 12.02 19.21 -23.18
CA LEU A 157 12.61 18.03 -23.83
C LEU A 157 11.92 17.70 -25.15
N ARG A 158 12.68 17.30 -26.17
CA ARG A 158 12.11 16.81 -27.44
C ARG A 158 11.61 15.37 -27.33
N LEU A 159 10.44 15.11 -27.92
CA LEU A 159 9.79 13.80 -27.91
C LEU A 159 10.16 12.94 -29.12
N GLY A 160 10.33 11.64 -28.89
CA GLY A 160 10.51 10.63 -29.93
C GLY A 160 11.92 10.54 -30.52
N LYS A 161 12.11 9.55 -31.39
CA LYS A 161 13.36 9.33 -32.14
C LYS A 161 13.48 10.33 -33.29
N ILE A 162 14.71 10.62 -33.71
CA ILE A 162 14.97 11.45 -34.88
C ILE A 162 14.39 10.73 -36.11
N LYS A 163 13.54 11.43 -36.87
CA LYS A 163 12.94 10.90 -38.11
C LYS A 163 13.72 11.44 -39.31
N SER A 164 13.85 10.63 -40.36
CA SER A 164 14.45 11.02 -41.64
C SER A 164 13.56 11.95 -42.48
N ASP A 165 12.27 12.06 -42.14
CA ASP A 165 11.23 12.84 -42.84
C ASP A 165 11.40 14.37 -42.75
N GLY A 166 12.54 14.87 -42.24
CA GLY A 166 12.82 16.31 -42.08
C GLY A 166 11.93 17.08 -41.08
N LYS A 167 10.82 16.48 -40.62
CA LYS A 167 9.89 17.12 -39.69
C LYS A 167 10.51 17.27 -38.30
N PRO A 168 10.44 18.48 -37.70
CA PRO A 168 10.97 18.70 -36.37
C PRO A 168 10.21 17.89 -35.33
N ARG A 169 10.95 17.31 -34.38
CA ARG A 169 10.36 16.60 -33.24
C ARG A 169 9.62 17.58 -32.32
N PRO A 170 8.44 17.21 -31.80
CA PRO A 170 7.72 18.03 -30.83
C PRO A 170 8.55 18.24 -29.56
N ILE A 171 8.35 19.38 -28.91
CA ILE A 171 8.95 19.72 -27.62
C ILE A 171 7.87 19.55 -26.55
N LYS A 172 8.17 18.76 -25.52
CA LYS A 172 7.39 18.68 -24.29
C LYS A 172 7.94 19.69 -23.30
N ILE A 173 7.03 20.51 -22.77
CA ILE A 173 7.29 21.50 -21.75
C ILE A 173 6.51 21.07 -20.50
N ILE A 174 7.20 21.01 -19.37
CA ILE A 174 6.62 20.65 -18.07
C ILE A 174 6.60 21.91 -17.21
N PHE A 175 5.41 22.35 -16.78
CA PHE A 175 5.24 23.51 -15.92
C PHE A 175 5.12 23.11 -14.43
N ASN A 176 5.43 24.05 -13.55
CA ASN A 176 5.19 23.91 -12.12
C ASN A 176 3.69 23.92 -11.77
N ASP A 177 2.93 24.74 -12.48
CA ASP A 177 1.51 24.96 -12.23
C ASP A 177 0.61 24.46 -13.38
N HIS A 178 -0.46 23.77 -13.00
CA HIS A 178 -1.51 23.33 -13.91
C HIS A 178 -2.32 24.50 -14.46
N GLY A 179 -2.58 25.54 -13.65
CA GLY A 179 -3.34 26.71 -14.05
C GLY A 179 -2.70 27.44 -15.23
N LEU A 180 -1.37 27.60 -15.19
CA LEU A 180 -0.58 28.17 -16.27
C LEU A 180 -0.66 27.33 -17.56
N ALA A 181 -0.46 26.01 -17.47
CA ALA A 181 -0.58 25.11 -18.61
C ALA A 181 -1.98 25.21 -19.25
N LEU A 182 -3.04 25.24 -18.43
CA LEU A 182 -4.42 25.36 -18.89
C LEU A 182 -4.70 26.73 -19.54
N LYS A 183 -4.13 27.81 -19.02
CA LYS A 183 -4.20 29.14 -19.63
C LYS A 183 -3.55 29.18 -21.02
N ILE A 184 -2.36 28.58 -21.14
CA ILE A 184 -1.66 28.43 -22.43
C ILE A 184 -2.51 27.63 -23.42
N LEU A 185 -3.13 26.54 -22.97
CA LEU A 185 -3.98 25.70 -23.82
C LEU A 185 -5.28 26.39 -24.27
N LYS A 186 -5.86 27.27 -23.45
CA LYS A 186 -7.03 28.09 -23.81
C LYS A 186 -6.67 29.12 -24.90
N ASP A 187 -5.54 29.79 -24.71
CA ASP A 187 -5.09 30.88 -25.58
C ASP A 187 -4.14 30.43 -26.70
N LYS A 188 -4.02 29.12 -26.93
CA LYS A 188 -3.11 28.54 -27.93
C LYS A 188 -3.31 29.05 -29.36
N HIS A 189 -4.49 29.57 -29.68
CA HIS A 189 -4.81 30.19 -30.98
C HIS A 189 -4.02 31.48 -31.23
N LYS A 190 -3.52 32.14 -30.17
CA LYS A 190 -2.63 33.31 -30.25
C LYS A 190 -1.19 32.93 -30.63
N CYS A 191 -0.87 31.64 -30.67
CA CYS A 191 0.46 31.18 -31.08
C CYS A 191 0.69 31.45 -32.57
N GLU A 192 1.87 31.95 -32.91
CA GLU A 192 2.21 32.25 -34.30
C GLU A 192 2.39 30.98 -35.12
N LYS A 193 1.79 30.97 -36.32
CA LYS A 193 2.10 29.94 -37.32
C LYS A 193 3.58 30.08 -37.74
N PRO A 194 4.31 28.97 -37.93
CA PRO A 194 3.82 27.60 -38.10
C PRO A 194 3.71 26.78 -36.80
N TYR A 195 3.88 27.38 -35.62
CA TYR A 195 3.85 26.66 -34.36
C TYR A 195 2.43 26.24 -33.99
N ALA A 196 2.33 25.11 -33.31
CA ALA A 196 1.07 24.62 -32.77
C ALA A 196 1.30 24.08 -31.36
N ILE A 197 0.30 24.29 -30.49
CA ILE A 197 0.37 23.93 -29.09
C ILE A 197 -0.80 23.01 -28.76
N ASN A 198 -0.54 21.83 -28.19
CA ASN A 198 -1.58 20.92 -27.71
C ASN A 198 -1.25 20.43 -26.29
N GLY A 199 -2.26 19.88 -25.61
CA GLY A 199 -2.06 19.22 -24.33
C GLY A 199 -1.33 17.88 -24.50
N ASP A 200 -0.61 17.46 -23.46
CA ASP A 200 -0.03 16.11 -23.38
C ASP A 200 -1.15 15.13 -22.97
N LEU A 201 -1.66 14.39 -23.94
CA LEU A 201 -2.81 13.50 -23.73
C LEU A 201 -2.37 12.04 -23.63
N THR A 202 -3.11 11.27 -22.83
CA THR A 202 -2.97 9.81 -22.81
C THR A 202 -3.31 9.21 -24.18
N LEU A 203 -2.94 7.95 -24.41
CA LEU A 203 -3.29 7.26 -25.66
C LEU A 203 -4.82 7.16 -25.79
N GLN A 204 -5.48 6.73 -24.72
CA GLN A 204 -6.95 6.62 -24.68
C GLN A 204 -7.64 7.97 -24.98
N GLN A 205 -7.15 9.07 -24.40
CA GLN A 205 -7.70 10.40 -24.68
C GLN A 205 -7.50 10.83 -26.14
N ARG A 206 -6.35 10.51 -26.74
CA ARG A 206 -6.08 10.82 -28.15
C ARG A 206 -7.01 10.03 -29.07
N ASP A 207 -7.20 8.76 -28.79
CA ASP A 207 -8.04 7.88 -29.60
C ASP A 207 -9.51 8.29 -29.50
N GLN A 208 -9.99 8.63 -28.29
CA GLN A 208 -11.34 9.18 -28.08
C GLN A 208 -11.56 10.49 -28.85
N LEU A 209 -10.61 11.44 -28.77
CA LEU A 209 -10.72 12.71 -29.50
C LEU A 209 -10.62 12.53 -31.02
N LYS A 210 -9.92 11.49 -31.49
CA LYS A 210 -9.86 11.14 -32.91
C LYS A 210 -11.21 10.58 -33.36
N ALA A 211 -11.77 9.63 -32.60
CA ALA A 211 -13.08 9.04 -32.88
C ALA A 211 -14.22 10.06 -32.89
N LEU A 212 -14.15 11.12 -32.07
CA LEU A 212 -15.13 12.21 -32.08
C LEU A 212 -15.03 13.16 -33.29
N ARG A 213 -13.96 13.07 -34.08
CA ARG A 213 -13.75 13.90 -35.28
C ARG A 213 -14.03 13.17 -36.59
N GLU A 214 -14.14 11.84 -36.53
CA GLU A 214 -14.55 10.97 -37.63
C GLU A 214 -16.08 10.89 -37.69
#